data_AF-A0A4R4DY65-F1
#
_entry.id   AF-A0A4R4DY65-F1
#
_cell.length_a   1.000
_cell.length_b   1.000
_cell.length_c   1.000
_cell.angle_alpha   90.00
_cell.angle_beta   90.00
_cell.angle_gamma   90.00
#
_symmetry.space_group_name_H-M   'P 1'
#
loop_
_entity.id
_entity.type
_entity.pdbx_description
1 polymer ?
#
loop_
_entity_poly.entity_id
_entity_poly.type
_entity_poly.pdbx_seq_one_letter_code
_entity_poly.pdbx_strand_id
1 'polypeptide(L)' 'MEQYIIQCKIEKARNLLVYEGLSVATIAARMNYCSAAHLSRQFKKVTGCTASALRKRNGLP' A
#
# COMPACT_ATOMS: atom_id res chain seq x y z
N MET A 1 18.28 9.39 0.03
CA MET A 1 18.21 8.15 -0.78
C MET A 1 17.08 7.22 -0.33
N GLU A 2 16.94 6.98 0.97
CA GLU A 2 15.91 6.05 1.53
C GLU A 2 14.46 6.42 1.20
N GLN A 3 14.14 7.73 1.17
CA GLN A 3 12.78 8.19 0.86
C GLN A 3 12.32 7.80 -0.54
N TYR A 4 13.22 7.79 -1.53
CA TYR A 4 12.91 7.41 -2.90
C TYR A 4 12.57 5.92 -3.02
N ILE A 5 13.31 5.07 -2.29
CA ILE A 5 13.03 3.62 -2.22
C ILE A 5 11.65 3.37 -1.59
N ILE A 6 11.33 4.07 -0.50
CA ILE A 6 10.02 3.97 0.15
C ILE A 6 8.92 4.42 -0.81
N GLN A 7 9.13 5.52 -1.54
CA GLN A 7 8.15 6.05 -2.48
C GLN A 7 7.86 5.07 -3.62
N CYS A 8 8.90 4.50 -4.24
CA CYS A 8 8.77 3.43 -5.24
C CYS A 8 8.04 2.20 -4.69
N LYS A 9 8.34 1.79 -3.45
CA LYS A 9 7.65 0.67 -2.81
C LYS A 9 6.16 0.95 -2.62
N ILE A 10 5.82 2.14 -2.14
CA ILE A 10 4.41 2.55 -1.94
C ILE A 10 3.68 2.70 -3.28
N GLU A 11 4.33 3.21 -4.32
CA GLU A 11 3.73 3.31 -5.64
C GLU A 11 3.39 1.94 -6.21
N LYS A 12 4.30 0.96 -6.05
CA LYS A 12 4.05 -0.43 -6.41
C LYS A 12 2.90 -1.04 -5.60
N ALA A 13 2.86 -0.77 -4.29
CA ALA A 13 1.74 -1.18 -3.43
C ALA A 13 0.39 -0.57 -3.87
N ARG A 14 0.40 0.68 -4.32
CA ARG A 14 -0.78 1.38 -4.85
C ARG A 14 -1.28 0.67 -6.10
N ASN A 15 -0.39 0.34 -7.02
CA ASN A 15 -0.74 -0.40 -8.23
C ASN A 15 -1.29 -1.80 -7.92
N LEU A 16 -0.65 -2.55 -7.02
CA LEU A 16 -1.15 -3.87 -6.60
C LEU A 16 -2.55 -3.80 -5.96
N LEU A 17 -2.86 -2.72 -5.26
CA LEU A 17 -4.14 -2.55 -4.61
C LEU A 17 -5.25 -2.12 -5.58
N VAL A 18 -4.92 -1.27 -6.57
CA VAL A 18 -5.86 -0.74 -7.56
C VAL A 18 -6.08 -1.72 -8.71
N TYR A 19 -4.99 -2.26 -9.27
CA TYR A 19 -5.03 -3.10 -10.46
C TYR A 19 -5.21 -4.58 -10.11
N GLU A 20 -4.54 -5.08 -9.07
CA GLU A 20 -4.65 -6.50 -8.68
C GLU A 20 -5.68 -6.75 -7.57
N GLY A 21 -6.27 -5.68 -6.99
CA GLY A 21 -7.24 -5.81 -5.90
C GLY A 21 -6.67 -6.43 -4.61
N LEU A 22 -5.34 -6.45 -4.45
CA LEU A 22 -4.71 -7.13 -3.32
C LEU A 22 -4.99 -6.42 -1.99
N SER A 23 -5.12 -7.23 -0.93
CA SER A 23 -5.26 -6.72 0.42
C SER A 23 -3.94 -6.12 0.93
N VAL A 24 -4.05 -5.17 1.87
CA VAL A 24 -2.90 -4.56 2.55
C VAL A 24 -2.02 -5.61 3.23
N ALA A 25 -2.63 -6.68 3.77
CA ALA A 25 -1.91 -7.79 4.38
C ALA A 25 -1.08 -8.57 3.34
N THR A 26 -1.66 -8.87 2.18
CA THR A 26 -0.96 -9.55 1.07
C THR A 26 0.18 -8.71 0.52
N ILE A 27 -0.02 -7.41 0.37
CA ILE A 27 1.01 -6.49 -0.09
C ILE A 27 2.13 -6.38 0.96
N ALA A 28 1.79 -6.30 2.25
CA ALA A 28 2.77 -6.27 3.33
C ALA A 28 3.64 -7.53 3.33
N ALA A 29 3.04 -8.71 3.15
CA ALA A 29 3.76 -9.97 3.01
C ALA A 29 4.68 -9.98 1.77
N ARG A 30 4.17 -9.57 0.59
CA ARG A 30 4.96 -9.51 -0.66
C ARG A 30 6.14 -8.54 -0.58
N MET A 31 5.99 -7.44 0.17
CA MET A 31 7.02 -6.41 0.30
C MET A 31 7.90 -6.59 1.55
N ASN A 32 7.76 -7.73 2.24
CA ASN A 32 8.53 -8.13 3.40
C ASN A 32 8.43 -7.12 4.58
N TYR A 33 7.24 -6.53 4.76
CA TYR A 33 6.95 -5.72 5.94
C TYR A 33 6.60 -6.60 7.13
N CYS A 34 7.12 -6.26 8.31
CA CYS A 34 6.82 -6.98 9.55
C CYS A 34 5.32 -6.97 9.90
N SER A 35 4.57 -5.96 9.45
CA SER A 35 3.12 -5.91 9.65
C SER A 35 2.41 -5.03 8.62
N ALA A 36 1.12 -5.33 8.38
CA ALA A 36 0.23 -4.50 7.59
C ALA A 36 0.06 -3.09 8.18
N ALA A 37 0.21 -2.93 9.50
CA ALA A 37 0.15 -1.64 10.18
C ALA A 37 1.34 -0.74 9.79
N HIS A 38 2.55 -1.30 9.70
CA HIS A 38 3.75 -0.56 9.27
C HIS A 38 3.59 -0.07 7.83
N LEU A 39 3.16 -0.96 6.93
CA LEU A 39 2.84 -0.60 5.55
C LEU A 39 1.76 0.47 5.51
N SER A 40 0.67 0.34 6.28
CA SER A 40 -0.44 1.29 6.26
C SER A 40 -0.03 2.70 6.70
N ARG A 41 0.87 2.83 7.69
CA ARG A 41 1.41 4.13 8.12
C ARG A 41 2.25 4.79 7.03
N GLN A 42 3.16 4.03 6.41
CA GLN A 42 4.00 4.52 5.31
C GLN A 42 3.15 4.84 4.07
N PHE A 43 2.19 3.99 3.76
CA PHE A 43 1.25 4.18 2.66
C PHE A 43 0.44 5.47 2.84
N LYS A 44 -0.11 5.71 4.04
CA LYS A 44 -0.82 6.96 4.35
C LYS A 44 0.09 8.18 4.26
N LYS A 45 1.34 8.08 4.73
CA LYS A 45 2.31 9.18 4.69
C LYS A 45 2.67 9.58 3.25
N VAL A 46 2.79 8.62 2.34
CA VAL A 46 3.19 8.86 0.95
C VAL A 46 1.99 9.15 0.04
N THR A 47 0.86 8.47 0.22
CA THR A 47 -0.33 8.62 -0.65
C THR A 47 -1.37 9.61 -0.13
N GLY A 48 -1.25 10.05 1.12
CA GLY A 48 -2.26 10.89 1.79
C GLY A 48 -3.54 10.16 2.21
N CYS A 49 -3.71 8.87 1.88
CA CYS A 49 -4.91 8.08 2.16
C CYS A 49 -4.55 6.69 2.68
N THR A 50 -5.48 6.02 3.37
CA THR A 50 -5.23 4.62 3.78
C THR A 50 -5.47 3.67 2.62
N ALA A 51 -4.71 2.58 2.58
CA ALA A 51 -4.85 1.54 1.56
C ALA A 51 -6.27 0.93 1.55
N SER A 52 -6.89 0.79 2.73
CA SER A 52 -8.30 0.37 2.85
C SER A 52 -9.28 1.38 2.25
N ALA A 53 -9.07 2.68 2.48
CA ALA A 53 -9.90 3.72 1.86
C ALA A 53 -9.74 3.74 0.33
N LEU A 54 -8.51 3.50 -0.15
CA LEU A 54 -8.23 3.45 -1.59
C LEU A 54 -8.92 2.25 -2.27
N ARG A 55 -8.98 1.09 -1.59
CA ARG A 55 -9.74 -0.09 -2.04
C ARG A 55 -11.24 0.23 -2.09
N LYS A 56 -11.78 0.84 -1.02
CA LYS A 56 -13.20 1.19 -0.93
C LYS A 56 -13.62 2.22 -1.99
N ARG A 57 -12.75 3.18 -2.31
CA ARG A 57 -12.99 4.20 -3.34
C ARG A 57 -13.08 3.62 -4.74
N ASN A 58 -12.41 2.50 -5.01
CA ASN A 58 -12.41 1.87 -6.33
C ASN A 58 -13.59 0.91 -6.57
N GLY A 59 -14.52 0.77 -5.62
CA GLY A 59 -15.72 -0.05 -5.82
C GLY A 59 -15.46 -1.53 -6.11
N LEU A 60 -14.30 -2.07 -5.69
CA LEU A 60 -14.11 -3.53 -5.70
C LEU A 60 -14.97 -4.14 -4.56
N PRO A 61 -15.81 -5.14 -4.86
CA PRO A 61 -16.66 -5.79 -3.87
C PRO A 61 -15.91 -6.41 -2.68
#